data_AF-A0A926BGL5-F1
#
_entry.id   AF-A0A926BGL5-F1
#
_cell.length_a   1.000
_cell.length_b   1.000
_cell.length_c   1.000
_cell.angle_alpha   90.00
_cell.angle_beta   90.00
_cell.angle_gamma   90.00
#
_symmetry.space_group_name_H-M   'P 1'
#
loop_
_entity.id
_entity.type
_entity.pdbx_description
1 polymer ?
#
loop_
_entity_poly.entity_id
_entity_poly.type
_entity_poly.pdbx_seq_one_letter_code
_entity_poly.pdbx_strand_id
1 'polypeptide(L)'
;MSVVPYPRLYPSVRIGGITVSTRLVPGFALLTTLLAVLPFPVQARQQAPSSVDALLYSTMPSSNAHRPEMVMDNDPNTYFRSAYGMSDGDDLTILLSQPIPIQSIRITTGNTEGDDLLTDGFVDASPDGVTFTKIASFGSDGVADVKLGDKKISVLRIRVNKDKSVSALLVREITIKSPVKIVHVALGPGRGFVDISQAPDLAGWSERAQKQMESFWTETAAMLYSENFITPNKINIVYRTGPGVTDVAACGGGVMTVNAKWCREHPEDTGLTVHEMAHAVQSMSAYNPVWLIEGIADYVRWVKFEPENHKPRINVQTAAYHDSYRTTATFLGWCELKYDNTLVTKLNRVIRAGKYDTKLFAKYTGKDVDTLWAEFIQDYKEDPDHILTPVLAPADRPRVLPSVKAGSSVPVPLSALFDTAGIYNDGLTFGEKDGFDAGGAAYSEKLLGKTLTVSDVEFRIEGDRAKDVLSCRGNVVALPTGNYKSLWLLGAAVEGNQMAQVFTVIYTDGSTEPIAQNVSDWYQPQRFPGEGRAAKMAYRNMMDGLQDPRPFYVYRYGFKLDPTKTVKSITLPDNQNVKLLGITLAN
;
A
#
# COMPACT_ATOMS: atom_id res chain seq x y z
N MET A 1 27.61 -14.44 28.13
CA MET A 1 26.72 -15.29 27.30
C MET A 1 26.56 -14.61 25.96
N SER A 2 27.08 -15.25 24.93
CA SER A 2 27.22 -14.73 23.57
C SER A 2 25.87 -14.53 22.90
N VAL A 3 25.64 -13.34 22.35
CA VAL A 3 24.51 -13.04 21.46
C VAL A 3 25.05 -12.89 20.05
N VAL A 4 24.61 -13.77 19.17
CA VAL A 4 24.90 -13.80 17.73
C VAL A 4 23.95 -12.82 17.03
N PRO A 5 24.41 -11.90 16.17
CA PRO A 5 23.53 -11.17 15.27
C PRO A 5 23.55 -11.81 13.87
N TYR A 6 22.35 -12.14 13.37
CA TYR A 6 22.12 -12.46 11.95
C TYR A 6 22.19 -11.20 11.08
N PRO A 7 22.85 -11.23 9.91
CA PRO A 7 22.98 -10.06 9.04
C PRO A 7 21.75 -9.86 8.12
N ARG A 8 21.32 -8.60 8.00
CA ARG A 8 20.38 -8.12 6.98
C ARG A 8 21.10 -7.99 5.63
N LEU A 9 20.57 -8.63 4.59
CA LEU A 9 21.01 -8.51 3.21
C LEU A 9 20.15 -7.46 2.47
N TYR A 10 20.75 -6.36 2.04
CA TYR A 10 20.32 -5.61 0.86
C TYR A 10 21.56 -5.15 0.09
N PRO A 11 21.66 -5.41 -1.23
CA PRO A 11 22.87 -5.13 -2.00
C PRO A 11 22.92 -3.66 -2.43
N SER A 12 23.99 -2.96 -2.05
CA SER A 12 24.38 -1.66 -2.60
C SER A 12 25.23 -1.86 -3.87
N VAL A 13 24.75 -1.33 -4.99
CA VAL A 13 25.48 -1.25 -6.26
C VAL A 13 26.50 -0.10 -6.16
N ARG A 14 27.80 -0.42 -6.23
CA ARG A 14 28.89 0.56 -6.45
C ARG A 14 29.34 0.48 -7.91
N ILE A 15 29.23 1.60 -8.62
CA ILE A 15 29.80 1.80 -9.96
C ILE A 15 31.28 2.19 -9.82
N GLY A 16 32.12 1.55 -10.64
CA GLY A 16 33.55 1.43 -10.47
C GLY A 16 34.38 2.72 -10.57
N GLY A 17 35.41 2.77 -9.72
CA GLY A 17 36.54 3.69 -9.84
C GLY A 17 37.62 3.10 -10.75
N ILE A 18 38.15 3.96 -11.60
CA ILE A 18 39.22 3.70 -12.56
C ILE A 18 40.56 3.57 -11.81
N THR A 19 41.27 2.46 -12.02
CA THR A 19 42.67 2.30 -11.64
C THR A 19 43.54 2.48 -12.88
N VAL A 20 44.40 3.50 -12.89
CA VAL A 20 45.42 3.71 -13.92
C VAL A 20 46.66 2.89 -13.56
N SER A 21 47.10 2.00 -14.45
CA SER A 21 48.43 1.38 -14.38
C SER A 21 49.08 1.42 -15.76
N THR A 22 50.28 1.97 -15.75
CA THR A 22 51.17 2.26 -16.89
C THR A 22 51.86 1.00 -17.41
N ARG A 23 51.78 0.73 -18.72
CA ARG A 23 52.80 -0.05 -19.45
C ARG A 23 53.02 0.53 -20.84
N LEU A 24 54.27 0.91 -21.11
CA LEU A 24 54.80 1.29 -22.42
C LEU A 24 54.97 0.05 -23.32
N VAL A 25 54.57 0.18 -24.59
CA VAL A 25 55.17 -0.51 -25.75
C VAL A 25 55.14 0.48 -26.94
N PRO A 26 56.20 0.62 -27.75
CA PRO A 26 56.33 1.74 -28.70
C PRO A 26 55.86 1.41 -30.13
N GLY A 27 55.50 2.48 -30.86
CA GLY A 27 55.63 2.55 -32.32
C GLY A 27 54.32 2.81 -33.09
N PHE A 28 54.10 4.06 -33.51
CA PHE A 28 54.12 4.49 -34.92
C PHE A 28 53.76 5.98 -35.03
N ALA A 29 54.41 6.65 -35.99
CA ALA A 29 54.54 8.09 -36.13
C ALA A 29 53.23 8.87 -36.34
N LEU A 30 53.16 10.09 -35.79
CA LEU A 30 52.17 11.09 -36.20
C LEU A 30 52.82 12.46 -36.45
N LEU A 31 52.48 12.99 -37.63
CA LEU A 31 52.90 14.23 -38.24
C LEU A 31 52.39 15.44 -37.44
N THR A 32 53.28 16.38 -37.10
CA THR A 32 52.96 17.63 -36.42
C THR A 32 52.37 18.66 -37.39
N THR A 33 51.16 19.14 -37.10
CA THR A 33 50.64 20.41 -37.63
C THR A 33 50.25 21.31 -36.46
N LEU A 34 50.96 22.44 -36.37
CA LEU A 34 50.77 23.48 -35.36
C LEU A 34 49.66 24.42 -35.86
N LEU A 35 48.49 24.42 -35.23
CA LEU A 35 47.48 25.49 -35.41
C LEU A 35 47.39 26.30 -34.12
N ALA A 36 47.72 27.59 -34.22
CA ALA A 36 47.54 28.58 -33.17
C ALA A 36 46.04 28.83 -32.94
N VAL A 37 45.58 28.65 -31.70
CA VAL A 37 44.22 28.98 -31.27
C VAL A 37 44.27 30.30 -30.51
N LEU A 38 43.63 31.33 -31.06
CA LEU A 38 43.36 32.61 -30.39
C LEU A 38 42.31 32.41 -29.28
N PRO A 39 42.34 33.18 -28.18
CA PRO A 39 41.37 33.05 -27.10
C PRO A 39 40.03 33.67 -27.51
N PHE A 40 38.97 32.86 -27.56
CA PHE A 40 37.60 33.36 -27.62
C PHE A 40 37.19 33.88 -26.23
N PRO A 41 36.44 35.00 -26.13
CA PRO A 41 35.87 35.43 -24.87
C PRO A 41 34.81 34.42 -24.43
N VAL A 42 34.97 33.85 -23.23
CA VAL A 42 33.92 33.07 -22.58
C VAL A 42 32.82 34.05 -22.20
N GLN A 43 31.80 34.16 -23.05
CA GLN A 43 30.54 34.77 -22.67
C GLN A 43 29.92 33.87 -21.59
N ALA A 44 29.85 34.37 -20.35
CA ALA A 44 29.13 33.70 -19.29
C ALA A 44 27.71 33.38 -19.79
N ARG A 45 27.39 32.10 -19.96
CA ARG A 45 26.01 31.65 -20.14
C ARG A 45 25.23 32.18 -18.92
N GLN A 46 24.37 33.17 -19.12
CA GLN A 46 23.35 33.51 -18.14
C GLN A 46 22.58 32.23 -17.84
N GLN A 47 22.76 31.71 -16.62
CA GLN A 47 21.97 30.61 -16.09
C GLN A 47 20.50 31.06 -16.20
N ALA A 48 19.65 30.26 -16.85
CA ALA A 48 18.22 30.56 -16.92
C ALA A 48 17.71 30.91 -15.51
N PRO A 49 16.84 31.91 -15.33
CA PRO A 49 16.34 32.25 -14.01
C PRO A 49 15.72 30.99 -13.38
N SER A 50 16.19 30.61 -12.20
CA SER A 50 15.71 29.44 -11.48
C SER A 50 14.24 29.64 -11.12
N SER A 51 13.32 28.98 -11.83
CA SER A 51 11.90 28.97 -11.48
C SER A 51 11.67 28.20 -10.18
N VAL A 52 10.50 28.39 -9.57
CA VAL A 52 10.09 27.68 -8.35
C VAL A 52 8.68 27.13 -8.47
N ASP A 53 8.38 26.16 -7.62
CA ASP A 53 7.04 25.62 -7.44
C ASP A 53 6.44 26.19 -6.15
N ALA A 54 5.11 26.34 -6.13
CA ALA A 54 4.34 26.70 -4.96
C ALA A 54 3.46 25.51 -4.54
N LEU A 55 3.65 25.05 -3.31
CA LEU A 55 2.81 24.05 -2.68
C LEU A 55 1.85 24.73 -1.70
N LEU A 56 0.57 24.38 -1.82
CA LEU A 56 -0.50 24.92 -1.01
C LEU A 56 -0.86 23.98 0.12
N TYR A 57 -1.02 24.55 1.30
CA TYR A 57 -1.28 23.83 2.53
C TYR A 57 -2.41 24.50 3.29
N SER A 58 -3.39 23.74 3.75
CA SER A 58 -4.46 24.24 4.61
C SER A 58 -4.68 23.32 5.79
N THR A 59 -4.83 23.94 6.95
CA THR A 59 -5.32 23.31 8.19
C THR A 59 -6.82 23.06 8.14
N MET A 60 -7.51 23.66 7.17
CA MET A 60 -8.94 23.54 6.98
C MET A 60 -9.24 22.67 5.75
N PRO A 61 -10.32 21.87 5.79
CA PRO A 61 -10.80 21.18 4.60
C PRO A 61 -11.38 22.15 3.58
N SER A 62 -11.53 21.68 2.34
CA SER A 62 -12.20 22.39 1.26
C SER A 62 -12.93 21.40 0.34
N SER A 63 -13.32 21.83 -0.86
CA SER A 63 -14.03 21.01 -1.84
C SER A 63 -13.42 21.15 -3.22
N ASN A 64 -13.73 20.23 -4.14
CA ASN A 64 -13.27 20.31 -5.52
C ASN A 64 -13.70 21.62 -6.23
N ALA A 65 -14.86 22.17 -5.86
CA ALA A 65 -15.37 23.42 -6.42
C ALA A 65 -14.64 24.66 -5.89
N HIS A 66 -13.95 24.55 -4.76
CA HIS A 66 -13.25 25.64 -4.08
C HIS A 66 -11.89 25.18 -3.56
N ARG A 67 -11.13 24.51 -4.42
CA ARG A 67 -9.87 23.85 -4.07
C ARG A 67 -8.76 24.87 -3.79
N PRO A 68 -7.72 24.51 -3.01
CA PRO A 68 -6.66 25.45 -2.64
C PRO A 68 -5.98 26.12 -3.83
N GLU A 69 -5.77 25.41 -4.95
CA GLU A 69 -5.09 25.92 -6.15
C GLU A 69 -5.72 27.18 -6.74
N MET A 70 -7.01 27.42 -6.48
CA MET A 70 -7.71 28.62 -6.94
C MET A 70 -7.17 29.91 -6.34
N VAL A 71 -6.36 29.86 -5.27
CA VAL A 71 -5.74 31.08 -4.73
C VAL A 71 -4.64 31.66 -5.61
N MET A 72 -4.18 30.94 -6.63
CA MET A 72 -3.12 31.37 -7.55
C MET A 72 -3.37 30.90 -8.99
N ASP A 73 -4.63 30.81 -9.41
CA ASP A 73 -5.00 30.36 -10.76
C ASP A 73 -5.15 31.53 -11.77
N ASN A 74 -5.04 32.77 -11.29
CA ASN A 74 -5.17 33.98 -12.10
C ASN A 74 -6.55 34.11 -12.77
N ASP A 75 -7.60 33.57 -12.13
CA ASP A 75 -8.99 33.75 -12.53
C ASP A 75 -9.77 34.52 -11.44
N PRO A 76 -10.17 35.78 -11.68
CA PRO A 76 -10.87 36.57 -10.67
C PRO A 76 -12.29 36.04 -10.35
N ASN A 77 -12.79 35.05 -11.08
CA ASN A 77 -14.11 34.44 -10.87
C ASN A 77 -14.06 33.15 -10.06
N THR A 78 -12.87 32.67 -9.70
CA THR A 78 -12.69 31.52 -8.81
C THR A 78 -12.23 32.01 -7.44
N TYR A 79 -12.34 31.13 -6.43
CA TYR A 79 -11.79 31.38 -5.11
C TYR A 79 -11.68 30.06 -4.34
N PHE A 80 -10.65 29.96 -3.51
CA PHE A 80 -10.61 28.97 -2.43
C PHE A 80 -11.66 29.32 -1.37
N ARG A 81 -12.30 28.29 -0.82
CA ARG A 81 -13.22 28.38 0.30
C ARG A 81 -12.98 27.22 1.24
N SER A 82 -12.68 27.51 2.51
CA SER A 82 -12.67 26.47 3.54
C SER A 82 -14.09 25.90 3.75
N ALA A 83 -14.20 24.60 4.00
CA ALA A 83 -15.49 23.96 4.25
C ALA A 83 -16.07 24.38 5.62
N TYR A 84 -15.19 24.67 6.58
CA TYR A 84 -15.53 25.13 7.93
C TYR A 84 -14.84 26.46 8.26
N GLY A 85 -15.19 27.01 9.43
CA GLY A 85 -14.62 28.25 9.93
C GLY A 85 -13.12 28.18 10.19
N MET A 86 -12.50 29.35 10.15
CA MET A 86 -11.09 29.56 10.44
C MET A 86 -10.95 30.25 11.80
N SER A 87 -10.06 29.75 12.65
CA SER A 87 -9.75 30.28 13.99
C SER A 87 -8.25 30.58 14.16
N ASP A 88 -7.83 31.10 15.32
CA ASP A 88 -6.43 31.51 15.60
C ASP A 88 -5.38 30.40 15.33
N GLY A 89 -5.75 29.13 15.51
CA GLY A 89 -4.88 27.99 15.23
C GLY A 89 -4.76 27.61 13.74
N ASP A 90 -5.67 28.11 12.91
CA ASP A 90 -5.78 27.78 11.50
C ASP A 90 -4.99 28.74 10.61
N ASP A 91 -4.59 28.24 9.46
CA ASP A 91 -3.97 29.00 8.39
C ASP A 91 -4.10 28.33 7.02
N LEU A 92 -3.99 29.18 5.99
CA LEU A 92 -3.66 28.80 4.62
C LEU A 92 -2.22 29.21 4.34
N THR A 93 -1.39 28.25 3.91
CA THR A 93 0.05 28.40 3.71
C THR A 93 0.43 28.19 2.25
N ILE A 94 1.30 29.05 1.73
CA ILE A 94 2.04 28.84 0.49
C ILE A 94 3.48 28.53 0.86
N LEU A 95 3.99 27.38 0.40
CA LEU A 95 5.39 26.98 0.54
C LEU A 95 6.04 26.96 -0.85
N LEU A 96 7.03 27.81 -1.05
CA LEU A 96 7.85 27.84 -2.25
C LEU A 96 8.98 26.81 -2.14
N SER A 97 9.33 26.18 -3.26
CA SER A 97 10.36 25.13 -3.29
C SER A 97 11.76 25.61 -2.88
N GLN A 98 11.99 26.92 -2.89
CA GLN A 98 13.17 27.59 -2.33
C GLN A 98 12.86 29.06 -1.99
N PRO A 99 13.65 29.72 -1.12
CA PRO A 99 13.49 31.14 -0.86
C PRO A 99 13.79 32.00 -2.10
N ILE A 100 12.85 32.86 -2.48
CA ILE A 100 12.99 33.77 -3.63
C ILE A 100 12.84 35.24 -3.20
N PRO A 101 13.50 36.20 -3.87
CA PRO A 101 13.25 37.62 -3.64
C PRO A 101 11.82 37.98 -4.04
N ILE A 102 11.05 38.60 -3.15
CA ILE A 102 9.70 39.07 -3.45
C ILE A 102 9.66 40.60 -3.42
N GLN A 103 9.17 41.20 -4.51
CA GLN A 103 9.03 42.65 -4.66
C GLN A 103 7.76 43.16 -3.99
N SER A 104 6.63 42.47 -4.20
CA SER A 104 5.36 42.79 -3.59
C SER A 104 4.45 41.57 -3.54
N ILE A 105 3.51 41.59 -2.59
CA ILE A 105 2.44 40.60 -2.45
C ILE A 105 1.13 41.35 -2.40
N ARG A 106 0.13 40.84 -3.11
CA ARG A 106 -1.26 41.26 -2.97
C ARG A 106 -2.14 40.04 -2.80
N ILE A 107 -2.96 40.04 -1.75
CA ILE A 107 -3.92 38.98 -1.45
C ILE A 107 -5.31 39.61 -1.40
N THR A 108 -6.24 39.07 -2.16
CA THR A 108 -7.64 39.51 -2.22
C THR A 108 -8.54 38.41 -1.66
N THR A 109 -9.40 38.75 -0.70
CA THR A 109 -10.32 37.81 -0.05
C THR A 109 -11.77 38.05 -0.44
N GLY A 110 -12.66 37.18 0.04
CA GLY A 110 -14.10 37.22 -0.24
C GLY A 110 -14.50 36.58 -1.58
N ASN A 111 -15.81 36.38 -1.73
CA ASN A 111 -16.42 35.77 -2.91
C ASN A 111 -16.39 36.73 -4.13
N THR A 112 -16.95 36.29 -5.26
CA THR A 112 -17.00 37.09 -6.50
C THR A 112 -17.89 38.33 -6.41
N GLU A 113 -18.80 38.41 -5.44
CA GLU A 113 -19.69 39.55 -5.18
C GLU A 113 -19.07 40.58 -4.21
N GLY A 114 -17.98 40.20 -3.53
CA GLY A 114 -17.30 41.04 -2.53
C GLY A 114 -17.72 40.79 -1.08
N ASP A 115 -18.45 39.71 -0.81
CA ASP A 115 -18.84 39.31 0.55
C ASP A 115 -17.81 38.39 1.21
N ASP A 116 -17.99 38.11 2.51
CA ASP A 116 -17.15 37.22 3.32
C ASP A 116 -15.66 37.60 3.31
N LEU A 117 -15.38 38.91 3.32
CA LEU A 117 -14.04 39.48 3.39
C LEU A 117 -13.34 39.13 4.71
N LEU A 118 -12.05 38.82 4.64
CA LEU A 118 -11.21 38.68 5.83
C LEU A 118 -10.71 40.06 6.24
N THR A 119 -11.28 40.67 7.28
CA THR A 119 -10.86 41.99 7.79
C THR A 119 -10.04 41.91 9.09
N ASP A 120 -10.32 40.91 9.93
CA ASP A 120 -9.63 40.66 11.20
C ASP A 120 -8.46 39.67 11.03
N GLY A 121 -7.73 39.79 9.93
CA GLY A 121 -6.63 38.87 9.57
C GLY A 121 -5.30 39.55 9.28
N PHE A 122 -4.29 38.72 9.08
CA PHE A 122 -2.96 39.15 8.67
C PHE A 122 -2.24 38.12 7.82
N VAL A 123 -1.14 38.58 7.21
CA VAL A 123 -0.22 37.75 6.44
C VAL A 123 1.12 37.79 7.16
N ASP A 124 1.67 36.62 7.47
CA ASP A 124 3.05 36.48 7.91
C ASP A 124 3.88 35.72 6.88
N ALA A 125 5.19 35.96 6.92
CA ALA A 125 6.13 35.38 5.99
C ALA A 125 7.39 34.91 6.69
N SER A 126 8.02 33.89 6.11
CA SER A 126 9.27 33.33 6.61
C SER A 126 10.25 33.01 5.46
N PRO A 127 11.55 33.25 5.64
CA PRO A 127 12.57 32.78 4.71
C PRO A 127 12.92 31.30 4.91
N ASP A 128 12.69 30.73 6.10
CA ASP A 128 13.14 29.39 6.51
C ASP A 128 12.01 28.45 6.93
N GLY A 129 10.77 28.96 7.03
CA GLY A 129 9.61 28.21 7.51
C GLY A 129 9.55 28.01 9.01
N VAL A 130 10.48 28.60 9.78
CA VAL A 130 10.57 28.50 11.24
C VAL A 130 10.20 29.82 11.88
N THR A 131 10.88 30.90 11.49
CA THR A 131 10.63 32.23 12.07
C THR A 131 9.72 33.03 11.17
N PHE A 132 8.56 33.41 11.69
CA PHE A 132 7.56 34.17 10.94
C PHE A 132 7.52 35.63 11.39
N THR A 133 7.42 36.53 10.41
CA THR A 133 7.22 37.96 10.65
C THR A 133 5.94 38.39 9.95
N LYS A 134 5.05 39.09 10.67
CA LYS A 134 3.88 39.74 10.07
C LYS A 134 4.33 40.77 9.03
N ILE A 135 3.84 40.65 7.81
CA ILE A 135 4.18 41.54 6.68
C ILE A 135 3.03 42.42 6.23
N ALA A 136 1.78 42.02 6.47
CA ALA A 136 0.59 42.81 6.13
C ALA A 136 -0.58 42.48 7.06
N SER A 137 -1.51 43.43 7.21
CA SER A 137 -2.86 43.18 7.74
C SER A 137 -3.85 43.31 6.58
N PHE A 138 -5.00 42.66 6.67
CA PHE A 138 -6.08 42.90 5.72
C PHE A 138 -6.80 44.22 6.05
N GLY A 139 -7.14 44.98 5.01
CA GLY A 139 -7.98 46.16 5.11
C GLY A 139 -9.47 45.84 5.25
N SER A 140 -10.30 46.87 5.40
CA SER A 140 -11.76 46.74 5.40
C SER A 140 -12.33 46.26 4.06
N ASP A 141 -11.54 46.37 2.99
CA ASP A 141 -11.81 45.86 1.64
C ASP A 141 -11.38 44.38 1.46
N GLY A 142 -10.88 43.72 2.52
CA GLY A 142 -10.42 42.34 2.46
C GLY A 142 -9.12 42.16 1.66
N VAL A 143 -8.35 43.23 1.45
CA VAL A 143 -7.08 43.18 0.71
C VAL A 143 -5.90 43.36 1.66
N ALA A 144 -4.88 42.52 1.49
CA ALA A 144 -3.56 42.73 2.05
C ALA A 144 -2.57 43.00 0.91
N ASP A 145 -2.03 44.23 0.84
CA ASP A 145 -1.10 44.67 -0.20
C ASP A 145 0.19 45.21 0.47
N VAL A 146 1.34 44.65 0.13
CA VAL A 146 2.63 45.00 0.75
C VAL A 146 3.77 45.00 -0.27
N LYS A 147 4.63 46.01 -0.19
CA LYS A 147 5.92 46.09 -0.88
C LYS A 147 7.04 45.55 0.01
N LEU A 148 7.87 44.67 -0.53
CA LEU A 148 8.87 43.92 0.22
C LEU A 148 10.31 44.14 -0.26
N GLY A 149 10.51 44.84 -1.38
CA GLY A 149 11.84 45.30 -1.80
C GLY A 149 12.87 44.18 -1.98
N ASP A 150 12.46 43.06 -2.60
CA ASP A 150 13.28 41.86 -2.85
C ASP A 150 13.67 41.05 -1.60
N LYS A 151 12.91 41.18 -0.50
CA LYS A 151 13.06 40.30 0.67
C LYS A 151 12.90 38.83 0.26
N LYS A 152 13.85 37.98 0.66
CA LYS A 152 13.77 36.54 0.41
C LYS A 152 12.71 35.88 1.29
N ILE A 153 11.77 35.18 0.67
CA ILE A 153 10.67 34.48 1.35
C ILE A 153 10.53 33.09 0.72
N SER A 154 10.28 32.09 1.55
CA SER A 154 9.91 30.72 1.14
C SER A 154 8.52 30.33 1.61
N VAL A 155 8.00 30.94 2.68
CA VAL A 155 6.68 30.61 3.23
C VAL A 155 5.85 31.86 3.46
N LEU A 156 4.58 31.79 3.08
CA LEU A 156 3.54 32.78 3.40
C LEU A 156 2.40 32.10 4.12
N ARG A 157 1.84 32.71 5.16
CA ARG A 157 0.61 32.22 5.81
C ARG A 157 -0.42 33.31 5.96
N ILE A 158 -1.66 32.98 5.65
CA ILE A 158 -2.85 33.79 5.93
C ILE A 158 -3.43 33.29 7.25
N ARG A 159 -3.60 34.20 8.20
CA ARG A 159 -4.06 33.92 9.57
C ARG A 159 -5.12 34.92 10.00
N VAL A 160 -5.98 34.53 10.95
CA VAL A 160 -6.81 35.48 11.70
C VAL A 160 -6.02 36.04 12.86
N ASN A 161 -6.38 37.23 13.33
CA ASN A 161 -5.81 37.78 14.56
C ASN A 161 -6.16 36.88 15.77
N LYS A 162 -5.36 36.99 16.82
CA LYS A 162 -5.56 36.23 18.06
C LYS A 162 -7.00 36.36 18.57
N ASP A 163 -7.57 35.25 19.03
CA ASP A 163 -8.94 35.13 19.55
C ASP A 163 -10.05 35.55 18.56
N LYS A 164 -9.74 35.67 17.26
CA LYS A 164 -10.70 35.92 16.18
C LYS A 164 -11.04 34.65 15.42
N SER A 165 -12.18 34.70 14.72
CA SER A 165 -12.61 33.64 13.81
C SER A 165 -13.46 34.21 12.68
N VAL A 166 -13.53 33.46 11.59
CA VAL A 166 -14.46 33.69 10.47
C VAL A 166 -15.20 32.39 10.14
N SER A 167 -16.42 32.50 9.62
CA SER A 167 -17.30 31.36 9.29
C SER A 167 -16.77 30.48 8.16
N ALA A 168 -15.97 31.07 7.26
CA ALA A 168 -15.13 30.40 6.29
C ALA A 168 -14.03 31.38 5.82
N LEU A 169 -12.87 30.85 5.43
CA LEU A 169 -11.85 31.62 4.72
C LEU A 169 -12.13 31.56 3.22
N LEU A 170 -12.33 32.73 2.60
CA LEU A 170 -12.42 32.88 1.15
C LEU A 170 -11.21 33.66 0.63
N VAL A 171 -10.44 33.05 -0.26
CA VAL A 171 -9.28 33.69 -0.90
C VAL A 171 -9.46 33.62 -2.40
N ARG A 172 -9.57 34.79 -3.03
CA ARG A 172 -9.82 34.92 -4.46
C ARG A 172 -8.54 34.85 -5.26
N GLU A 173 -7.53 35.59 -4.84
CA GLU A 173 -6.28 35.65 -5.60
C GLU A 173 -5.11 36.06 -4.71
N ILE A 174 -3.95 35.46 -4.97
CA ILE A 174 -2.66 35.75 -4.36
C ILE A 174 -1.66 36.04 -5.47
N THR A 175 -1.38 37.32 -5.68
CA THR A 175 -0.38 37.76 -6.64
C THR A 175 0.96 38.00 -5.94
N ILE A 176 1.99 37.27 -6.36
CA ILE A 176 3.37 37.44 -5.91
C ILE A 176 4.21 38.02 -7.05
N LYS A 177 4.71 39.24 -6.87
CA LYS A 177 5.65 39.85 -7.81
C LYS A 177 7.08 39.50 -7.41
N SER A 178 7.78 38.78 -8.28
CA SER A 178 9.18 38.38 -8.08
C SER A 178 9.91 38.34 -9.43
N PRO A 179 11.23 38.61 -9.48
CA PRO A 179 12.05 38.30 -10.66
C PRO A 179 12.17 36.79 -10.92
N VAL A 180 11.86 35.94 -9.92
CA VAL A 180 11.79 34.48 -10.04
C VAL A 180 10.35 34.07 -10.30
N LYS A 181 10.14 33.28 -11.37
CA LYS A 181 8.79 32.82 -11.74
C LYS A 181 8.36 31.61 -10.92
N ILE A 182 7.12 31.64 -10.45
CA ILE A 182 6.39 30.47 -9.97
C ILE A 182 5.79 29.78 -11.20
N VAL A 183 6.17 28.53 -11.46
CA VAL A 183 5.80 27.83 -12.71
C VAL A 183 4.78 26.72 -12.49
N HIS A 184 4.60 26.28 -11.25
CA HIS A 184 3.65 25.25 -10.88
C HIS A 184 3.04 25.56 -9.52
N VAL A 185 1.72 25.41 -9.40
CA VAL A 185 0.95 25.56 -8.16
C VAL A 185 0.18 24.25 -7.96
N ALA A 186 0.33 23.62 -6.80
CA ALA A 186 -0.38 22.39 -6.48
C ALA A 186 -0.65 22.26 -4.98
N LEU A 187 -1.65 21.46 -4.63
CA LEU A 187 -1.81 20.97 -3.26
C LEU A 187 -0.57 20.19 -2.81
N GLY A 188 -0.01 20.54 -1.66
CA GLY A 188 1.11 19.82 -1.05
C GLY A 188 0.70 18.44 -0.50
N PRO A 189 1.64 17.49 -0.35
CA PRO A 189 1.41 16.28 0.43
C PRO A 189 1.13 16.64 1.90
N GLY A 190 0.49 15.76 2.67
CA GLY A 190 0.23 16.01 4.08
C GLY A 190 1.49 16.33 4.88
N ARG A 191 1.48 17.42 5.68
CA ARG A 191 2.67 17.93 6.36
C ARG A 191 2.41 18.51 7.76
N GLY A 192 3.33 18.24 8.68
CA GLY A 192 3.41 18.91 9.98
C GLY A 192 4.27 20.19 9.93
N PHE A 193 3.87 21.24 10.65
CA PHE A 193 4.69 22.42 10.89
C PHE A 193 4.97 22.51 12.38
N VAL A 194 6.22 22.23 12.76
CA VAL A 194 6.59 21.90 14.14
C VAL A 194 7.14 23.13 14.89
N ASP A 195 6.61 23.36 16.09
CA ASP A 195 7.14 24.28 17.09
C ASP A 195 7.56 23.49 18.34
N ILE A 196 8.88 23.39 18.53
CA ILE A 196 9.53 22.77 19.70
C ILE A 196 10.17 23.82 20.62
N SER A 197 9.78 25.09 20.54
CA SER A 197 10.39 26.17 21.34
C SER A 197 10.37 25.91 22.84
N GLN A 198 9.37 25.21 23.36
CA GLN A 198 9.26 24.82 24.78
C GLN A 198 9.85 23.44 25.10
N ALA A 199 10.28 22.68 24.09
CA ALA A 199 10.88 21.36 24.26
C ALA A 199 11.97 21.08 23.20
N PRO A 200 13.02 21.93 23.11
CA PRO A 200 14.05 21.79 22.09
C PRO A 200 14.85 20.48 22.22
N ASP A 201 14.89 19.90 23.42
CA ASP A 201 15.47 18.57 23.68
C ASP A 201 14.75 17.44 22.92
N LEU A 202 13.50 17.64 22.51
CA LEU A 202 12.72 16.67 21.75
C LEU A 202 12.91 16.77 20.23
N ALA A 203 13.85 17.57 19.71
CA ALA A 203 14.06 17.75 18.27
C ALA A 203 14.10 16.41 17.51
N GLY A 204 14.96 15.47 17.95
CA GLY A 204 15.08 14.16 17.32
C GLY A 204 13.85 13.26 17.50
N TRP A 205 13.07 13.42 18.58
CA TRP A 205 11.80 12.71 18.75
C TRP A 205 10.74 13.27 17.79
N SER A 206 10.62 14.59 17.72
CA SER A 206 9.66 15.29 16.85
C SER A 206 9.89 15.00 15.38
N GLU A 207 11.15 14.94 14.93
CA GLU A 207 11.50 14.59 13.55
C GLU A 207 11.02 13.18 13.18
N ARG A 208 11.23 12.19 14.08
CA ARG A 208 10.73 10.82 13.87
C ARG A 208 9.20 10.77 13.82
N ALA A 209 8.55 11.43 14.77
CA ALA A 209 7.10 11.44 14.89
C ALA A 209 6.41 12.17 13.73
N GLN A 210 7.05 13.22 13.20
CA GLN A 210 6.60 13.92 12.01
C GLN A 210 6.77 13.06 10.77
N LYS A 211 7.96 12.49 10.55
CA LYS A 211 8.27 11.72 9.34
C LYS A 211 7.30 10.53 9.15
N GLN A 212 7.00 9.79 10.21
CA GLN A 212 6.05 8.68 10.13
C GLN A 212 4.62 9.17 9.82
N MET A 213 4.20 10.29 10.41
CA MET A 213 2.86 10.85 10.25
C MET A 213 2.67 11.28 8.79
N GLU A 214 3.62 12.04 8.26
CA GLU A 214 3.63 12.46 6.87
C GLU A 214 3.68 11.28 5.90
N SER A 215 4.43 10.22 6.25
CA SER A 215 4.50 9.02 5.41
C SER A 215 3.17 8.26 5.31
N PHE A 216 2.31 8.35 6.34
CA PHE A 216 1.04 7.64 6.40
C PHE A 216 -0.19 8.52 6.07
N TRP A 217 0.04 9.81 5.80
CA TRP A 217 -1.04 10.76 5.57
C TRP A 217 -1.89 10.41 4.34
N THR A 218 -1.24 10.08 3.22
CA THR A 218 -1.95 9.74 1.96
C THR A 218 -2.84 8.52 2.15
N GLU A 219 -2.34 7.50 2.83
CA GLU A 219 -3.10 6.28 3.14
C GLU A 219 -4.26 6.59 4.08
N THR A 220 -4.05 7.45 5.08
CA THR A 220 -5.12 7.92 5.98
C THR A 220 -6.21 8.70 5.23
N ALA A 221 -5.83 9.63 4.36
CA ALA A 221 -6.77 10.39 3.54
C ALA A 221 -7.59 9.49 2.60
N ALA A 222 -6.96 8.45 2.03
CA ALA A 222 -7.65 7.45 1.22
C ALA A 222 -8.64 6.60 2.04
N MET A 223 -8.23 6.11 3.22
CA MET A 223 -9.10 5.34 4.12
C MET A 223 -10.31 6.14 4.60
N LEU A 224 -10.14 7.45 4.83
CA LEU A 224 -11.15 8.35 5.37
C LEU A 224 -11.83 9.21 4.29
N TYR A 225 -11.81 8.74 3.05
CA TYR A 225 -12.31 9.45 1.88
C TYR A 225 -13.81 9.77 1.96
N SER A 226 -14.14 11.05 1.71
CA SER A 226 -15.50 11.49 1.36
C SER A 226 -15.48 12.14 -0.01
N GLU A 227 -16.56 11.91 -0.75
CA GLU A 227 -16.79 12.56 -2.02
C GLU A 227 -16.89 14.09 -1.85
N ASN A 228 -16.29 14.84 -2.78
CA ASN A 228 -16.24 16.30 -2.79
C ASN A 228 -15.66 16.96 -1.53
N PHE A 229 -14.86 16.23 -0.77
CA PHE A 229 -14.20 16.73 0.44
C PHE A 229 -12.68 16.61 0.30
N ILE A 230 -12.01 17.74 0.15
CA ILE A 230 -10.55 17.82 0.22
C ILE A 230 -10.19 17.98 1.69
N THR A 231 -9.55 16.98 2.28
CA THR A 231 -9.14 16.99 3.68
C THR A 231 -8.06 18.05 3.92
N PRO A 232 -7.87 18.53 5.16
CA PRO A 232 -6.64 19.24 5.50
C PRO A 232 -5.41 18.45 5.06
N ASN A 233 -4.39 19.15 4.59
CA ASN A 233 -3.06 18.59 4.28
C ASN A 233 -1.98 19.22 5.15
N LYS A 234 -2.38 19.88 6.24
CA LYS A 234 -1.50 20.57 7.16
C LYS A 234 -1.98 20.46 8.60
N ILE A 235 -1.03 20.29 9.52
CA ILE A 235 -1.23 20.50 10.97
C ILE A 235 -0.09 21.38 11.52
N ASN A 236 -0.43 22.34 12.37
CA ASN A 236 0.54 23.07 13.20
C ASN A 236 0.79 22.28 14.49
N ILE A 237 1.97 21.67 14.63
CA ILE A 237 2.30 20.81 15.78
C ILE A 237 3.06 21.63 16.81
N VAL A 238 2.55 21.72 18.03
CA VAL A 238 3.17 22.47 19.12
C VAL A 238 3.48 21.54 20.29
N TYR A 239 4.73 21.51 20.72
CA TYR A 239 5.16 20.71 21.87
C TYR A 239 5.12 21.58 23.12
N ARG A 240 4.26 21.24 24.08
CA ARG A 240 4.01 22.04 25.28
C ARG A 240 4.23 21.24 26.56
N THR A 241 4.60 21.95 27.63
CA THR A 241 4.65 21.41 29.00
C THR A 241 3.91 22.37 29.92
N GLY A 242 3.13 21.85 30.87
CA GLY A 242 2.56 22.65 31.96
C GLY A 242 1.05 22.45 32.15
N PRO A 243 0.45 23.22 33.07
CA PRO A 243 -0.99 23.13 33.37
C PRO A 243 -1.85 23.37 32.13
N GLY A 244 -2.90 22.55 31.95
CA GLY A 244 -3.85 22.69 30.83
C GLY A 244 -3.42 22.03 29.52
N VAL A 245 -2.27 21.34 29.47
CA VAL A 245 -1.91 20.44 28.38
C VAL A 245 -2.56 19.07 28.65
N THR A 246 -3.12 18.44 27.60
CA THR A 246 -3.72 17.10 27.71
C THR A 246 -2.68 16.05 28.08
N ASP A 247 -3.12 14.87 28.52
CA ASP A 247 -2.19 13.83 29.01
C ASP A 247 -1.22 13.33 27.93
N VAL A 248 -1.68 13.24 26.68
CA VAL A 248 -0.88 12.71 25.55
C VAL A 248 -0.75 13.76 24.44
N ALA A 249 -1.84 14.03 23.74
CA ALA A 249 -1.95 15.06 22.72
C ALA A 249 -3.42 15.44 22.52
N ALA A 250 -3.66 16.47 21.71
CA ALA A 250 -4.99 16.80 21.21
C ALA A 250 -4.87 17.59 19.91
N CYS A 251 -5.72 17.29 18.94
CA CYS A 251 -5.82 18.00 17.67
C CYS A 251 -7.17 18.71 17.50
N GLY A 252 -7.12 20.00 17.17
CA GLY A 252 -8.29 20.81 16.88
C GLY A 252 -7.91 22.21 16.40
N GLY A 253 -8.77 22.85 15.60
CA GLY A 253 -8.53 24.19 15.06
C GLY A 253 -7.17 24.35 14.38
N GLY A 254 -6.78 23.36 13.57
CA GLY A 254 -5.52 23.35 12.83
C GLY A 254 -4.26 23.07 13.65
N VAL A 255 -4.38 22.90 14.97
CA VAL A 255 -3.26 22.71 15.90
C VAL A 255 -3.29 21.32 16.52
N MET A 256 -2.15 20.64 16.52
CA MET A 256 -1.90 19.47 17.36
C MET A 256 -1.02 19.90 18.52
N THR A 257 -1.56 19.89 19.74
CA THR A 257 -0.78 20.10 20.95
C THR A 257 -0.29 18.77 21.46
N VAL A 258 1.02 18.57 21.49
CA VAL A 258 1.66 17.34 21.99
C VAL A 258 2.24 17.60 23.38
N ASN A 259 1.96 16.71 24.32
CA ASN A 259 2.51 16.79 25.67
C ASN A 259 3.98 16.36 25.67
N ALA A 260 4.88 17.32 25.84
CA ALA A 260 6.32 17.04 25.85
C ALA A 260 6.75 16.18 27.05
N LYS A 261 5.99 16.15 28.16
CA LYS A 261 6.25 15.23 29.27
C LYS A 261 6.02 13.79 28.82
N TRP A 262 4.90 13.52 28.13
CA TRP A 262 4.59 12.19 27.60
C TRP A 262 5.69 11.70 26.66
N CYS A 263 6.14 12.55 25.72
CA CYS A 263 7.23 12.20 24.79
C CYS A 263 8.53 11.79 25.49
N ARG A 264 8.84 12.36 26.66
CA ARG A 264 10.04 12.02 27.46
C ARG A 264 9.86 10.69 28.20
N GLU A 265 8.65 10.42 28.68
CA GLU A 265 8.31 9.20 29.43
C GLU A 265 8.06 8.00 28.48
N HIS A 266 7.64 8.28 27.25
CA HIS A 266 7.27 7.31 26.22
C HIS A 266 8.01 7.62 24.88
N PRO A 267 9.35 7.52 24.86
CA PRO A 267 10.13 7.83 23.66
C PRO A 267 9.83 6.93 22.44
N GLU A 268 9.19 5.78 22.67
CA GLU A 268 8.69 4.83 21.68
C GLU A 268 7.33 5.24 21.07
N ASP A 269 6.52 6.03 21.76
CA ASP A 269 5.15 6.35 21.36
C ASP A 269 5.09 7.50 20.35
N THR A 270 5.86 7.39 19.27
CA THR A 270 5.76 8.39 18.21
C THR A 270 4.37 8.31 17.55
N GLY A 271 3.78 7.11 17.43
CA GLY A 271 2.52 6.85 16.71
C GLY A 271 1.32 7.70 17.15
N LEU A 272 1.37 8.37 18.31
CA LEU A 272 0.36 9.34 18.72
C LEU A 272 0.10 10.41 17.66
N THR A 273 1.12 10.83 16.90
CA THR A 273 0.93 11.84 15.84
C THR A 273 0.07 11.33 14.69
N VAL A 274 0.05 10.01 14.45
CA VAL A 274 -0.81 9.38 13.43
C VAL A 274 -2.27 9.35 13.90
N HIS A 275 -2.51 9.09 15.19
CA HIS A 275 -3.85 9.20 15.78
C HIS A 275 -4.39 10.63 15.66
N GLU A 276 -3.60 11.62 16.07
CA GLU A 276 -4.01 13.04 16.00
C GLU A 276 -4.17 13.53 14.56
N MET A 277 -3.33 13.07 13.63
CA MET A 277 -3.50 13.33 12.20
C MET A 277 -4.80 12.73 11.67
N ALA A 278 -5.23 11.56 12.15
CA ALA A 278 -6.51 10.99 11.75
C ALA A 278 -7.66 11.95 12.08
N HIS A 279 -7.66 12.59 13.25
CA HIS A 279 -8.65 13.63 13.60
C HIS A 279 -8.62 14.82 12.65
N ALA A 280 -7.43 15.30 12.27
CA ALA A 280 -7.29 16.38 11.29
C ALA A 280 -7.86 15.99 9.92
N VAL A 281 -7.59 14.77 9.45
CA VAL A 281 -8.12 14.23 8.18
C VAL A 281 -9.62 13.98 8.26
N GLN A 282 -10.12 13.48 9.39
CA GLN A 282 -11.54 13.32 9.66
C GLN A 282 -12.26 14.66 9.53
N SER A 283 -11.73 15.70 10.19
CA SER A 283 -12.26 17.06 10.21
C SER A 283 -13.78 17.06 10.42
N MET A 284 -14.20 16.49 11.55
CA MET A 284 -15.61 16.39 11.88
C MET A 284 -16.15 17.75 12.31
N SER A 285 -17.27 18.18 11.71
CA SER A 285 -17.95 19.42 12.10
C SER A 285 -18.57 19.34 13.50
N ALA A 286 -18.86 18.13 13.97
CA ALA A 286 -19.30 17.84 15.32
C ALA A 286 -18.58 16.60 15.85
N TYR A 287 -18.18 16.64 17.11
CA TYR A 287 -17.51 15.52 17.78
C TYR A 287 -18.51 14.46 18.26
N ASN A 288 -19.28 13.90 17.32
CA ASN A 288 -20.37 12.98 17.62
C ASN A 288 -20.56 11.91 16.50
N PRO A 289 -20.62 10.61 16.83
CA PRO A 289 -20.41 10.04 18.16
C PRO A 289 -18.92 9.91 18.49
N VAL A 290 -18.55 10.35 19.70
CA VAL A 290 -17.17 10.35 20.20
C VAL A 290 -16.51 8.98 20.05
N TRP A 291 -17.22 7.91 20.44
CA TRP A 291 -16.66 6.57 20.45
C TRP A 291 -16.16 6.10 19.09
N LEU A 292 -16.88 6.46 18.02
CA LEU A 292 -16.54 6.03 16.68
C LEU A 292 -15.49 6.94 16.07
N ILE A 293 -15.50 8.24 16.39
CA ILE A 293 -14.47 9.18 15.94
C ILE A 293 -13.10 8.78 16.51
N GLU A 294 -13.02 8.59 17.83
CA GLU A 294 -11.82 8.11 18.53
C GLU A 294 -11.42 6.70 18.11
N GLY A 295 -12.40 5.81 17.96
CA GLY A 295 -12.18 4.43 17.51
C GLY A 295 -11.62 4.35 16.09
N ILE A 296 -12.05 5.23 15.18
CA ILE A 296 -11.51 5.33 13.83
C ILE A 296 -10.08 5.89 13.86
N ALA A 297 -9.79 6.89 14.69
CA ALA A 297 -8.42 7.42 14.84
C ALA A 297 -7.45 6.34 15.34
N ASP A 298 -7.86 5.54 16.33
CA ASP A 298 -7.07 4.39 16.79
C ASP A 298 -7.07 3.22 15.80
N TYR A 299 -8.09 3.06 14.95
CA TYR A 299 -8.05 2.09 13.86
C TYR A 299 -6.99 2.48 12.82
N VAL A 300 -6.93 3.75 12.42
CA VAL A 300 -5.90 4.26 11.50
C VAL A 300 -4.52 3.98 12.07
N ARG A 301 -4.31 4.28 13.35
CA ARG A 301 -3.04 4.06 14.03
C ARG A 301 -2.74 2.56 14.23
N TRP A 302 -3.54 1.87 15.03
CA TRP A 302 -3.21 0.54 15.53
C TRP A 302 -3.56 -0.60 14.57
N VAL A 303 -4.55 -0.44 13.70
CA VAL A 303 -4.93 -1.52 12.77
C VAL A 303 -4.21 -1.38 11.43
N LYS A 304 -3.84 -0.16 11.02
CA LYS A 304 -3.32 0.10 9.67
C LYS A 304 -1.88 0.61 9.65
N PHE A 305 -1.50 1.53 10.54
CA PHE A 305 -0.15 2.09 10.56
C PHE A 305 0.86 1.20 11.29
N GLU A 306 0.55 0.76 12.50
CA GLU A 306 1.47 -0.05 13.34
C GLU A 306 0.82 -1.33 13.93
N PRO A 307 0.22 -2.19 13.09
CA PRO A 307 -0.45 -3.42 13.54
C PRO A 307 0.45 -4.36 14.35
N GLU A 308 1.77 -4.34 14.13
CA GLU A 308 2.74 -5.13 14.89
C GLU A 308 2.84 -4.71 16.37
N ASN A 309 2.50 -3.47 16.69
CA ASN A 309 2.51 -2.93 18.03
C ASN A 309 1.14 -3.01 18.71
N HIS A 310 0.09 -3.36 17.96
CA HIS A 310 -1.26 -3.43 18.48
C HIS A 310 -1.50 -4.74 19.24
N LYS A 311 -1.58 -4.62 20.56
CA LYS A 311 -1.89 -5.73 21.48
C LYS A 311 -3.15 -5.40 22.26
N PRO A 312 -4.35 -5.57 21.68
CA PRO A 312 -5.60 -5.23 22.34
C PRO A 312 -5.76 -6.07 23.62
N ARG A 313 -6.07 -5.41 24.73
CA ARG A 313 -6.38 -6.05 26.02
C ARG A 313 -7.83 -5.75 26.37
N ILE A 314 -8.75 -6.52 25.79
CA ILE A 314 -10.17 -6.30 25.94
C ILE A 314 -10.70 -7.16 27.08
N ASN A 315 -11.27 -6.52 28.10
CA ASN A 315 -12.00 -7.22 29.14
C ASN A 315 -13.37 -7.63 28.60
N VAL A 316 -13.49 -8.88 28.16
CA VAL A 316 -14.70 -9.41 27.50
C VAL A 316 -15.94 -9.43 28.38
N GLN A 317 -15.82 -9.21 29.69
CA GLN A 317 -16.95 -9.12 30.62
C GLN A 317 -17.55 -7.72 30.69
N THR A 318 -16.76 -6.67 30.43
CA THR A 318 -17.17 -5.28 30.64
C THR A 318 -17.05 -4.40 29.42
N ALA A 319 -16.30 -4.82 28.40
CA ALA A 319 -16.06 -4.02 27.22
C ALA A 319 -17.33 -3.89 26.35
N ALA A 320 -17.41 -2.78 25.63
CA ALA A 320 -18.44 -2.51 24.63
C ALA A 320 -17.80 -1.94 23.35
N TYR A 321 -18.51 -2.08 22.22
CA TYR A 321 -18.07 -1.53 20.93
C TYR A 321 -17.90 -0.01 20.95
N HIS A 322 -18.50 0.67 21.93
CA HIS A 322 -18.46 2.12 22.11
C HIS A 322 -17.44 2.59 23.16
N ASP A 323 -16.48 1.76 23.54
CA ASP A 323 -15.42 2.11 24.50
C ASP A 323 -14.32 3.03 23.91
N SER A 324 -14.52 3.54 22.68
CA SER A 324 -13.55 4.36 21.96
C SER A 324 -12.23 3.62 21.71
N TYR A 325 -11.23 4.35 21.19
CA TYR A 325 -9.81 3.97 21.15
C TYR A 325 -9.58 2.52 20.65
N ARG A 326 -8.58 1.84 21.22
CA ARG A 326 -8.12 0.49 20.85
C ARG A 326 -9.23 -0.56 20.84
N THR A 327 -10.19 -0.51 21.77
CA THR A 327 -11.30 -1.48 21.82
C THR A 327 -12.17 -1.36 20.57
N THR A 328 -12.62 -0.13 20.30
CA THR A 328 -13.42 0.16 19.10
C THR A 328 -12.62 -0.11 17.83
N ALA A 329 -11.35 0.30 17.80
CA ALA A 329 -10.46 0.10 16.66
C ALA A 329 -10.32 -1.39 16.29
N THR A 330 -10.15 -2.25 17.29
CA THR A 330 -10.04 -3.70 17.10
C THR A 330 -11.35 -4.28 16.56
N PHE A 331 -12.49 -3.83 17.08
CA PHE A 331 -13.80 -4.24 16.58
C PHE A 331 -14.03 -3.81 15.12
N LEU A 332 -13.68 -2.57 14.76
CA LEU A 332 -13.77 -2.08 13.38
C LEU A 332 -12.86 -2.87 12.44
N GLY A 333 -11.62 -3.14 12.85
CA GLY A 333 -10.68 -3.96 12.10
C GLY A 333 -11.20 -5.38 11.84
N TRP A 334 -11.79 -6.00 12.86
CA TRP A 334 -12.43 -7.31 12.74
C TRP A 334 -13.66 -7.28 11.83
N CYS A 335 -14.49 -6.23 11.92
CA CYS A 335 -15.65 -6.07 11.05
C CYS A 335 -15.25 -5.96 9.58
N GLU A 336 -14.20 -5.18 9.27
CA GLU A 336 -13.71 -5.07 7.91
C GLU A 336 -13.11 -6.37 7.38
N LEU A 337 -12.46 -7.12 8.27
CA LEU A 337 -11.85 -8.39 7.90
C LEU A 337 -12.91 -9.46 7.55
N LYS A 338 -14.02 -9.51 8.29
CA LYS A 338 -15.05 -10.55 8.14
C LYS A 338 -16.21 -10.18 7.23
N TYR A 339 -16.55 -8.89 7.11
CA TYR A 339 -17.81 -8.46 6.50
C TYR A 339 -17.64 -7.51 5.32
N ASP A 340 -17.08 -6.32 5.56
CA ASP A 340 -17.00 -5.27 4.55
C ASP A 340 -15.72 -4.48 4.71
N ASN A 341 -14.74 -4.72 3.83
CA ASN A 341 -13.42 -4.08 3.87
C ASN A 341 -13.40 -2.57 3.60
N THR A 342 -14.57 -1.95 3.43
CA THR A 342 -14.74 -0.50 3.29
C THR A 342 -15.63 0.11 4.38
N LEU A 343 -15.94 -0.66 5.44
CA LEU A 343 -16.82 -0.23 6.52
C LEU A 343 -16.36 1.08 7.15
N VAL A 344 -15.07 1.20 7.51
CA VAL A 344 -14.57 2.43 8.16
C VAL A 344 -14.70 3.64 7.25
N THR A 345 -14.39 3.51 5.96
CA THR A 345 -14.59 4.59 4.97
C THR A 345 -16.06 5.03 4.91
N LYS A 346 -16.99 4.07 4.85
CA LYS A 346 -18.44 4.33 4.80
C LYS A 346 -18.94 5.01 6.08
N LEU A 347 -18.49 4.54 7.25
CA LEU A 347 -18.83 5.10 8.55
C LEU A 347 -18.28 6.52 8.72
N ASN A 348 -17.00 6.74 8.38
CA ASN A 348 -16.39 8.06 8.42
C ASN A 348 -17.17 9.08 7.57
N ARG A 349 -17.58 8.69 6.37
CA ARG A 349 -18.36 9.55 5.46
C ARG A 349 -19.70 9.99 6.06
N VAL A 350 -20.45 9.08 6.69
CA VAL A 350 -21.75 9.41 7.27
C VAL A 350 -21.64 10.21 8.56
N ILE A 351 -20.58 10.01 9.36
CA ILE A 351 -20.28 10.83 10.54
C ILE A 351 -20.01 12.27 10.09
N ARG A 352 -19.12 12.46 9.10
CA ARG A 352 -18.81 13.77 8.53
C ARG A 352 -20.05 14.48 7.99
N ALA A 353 -20.99 13.74 7.41
CA ALA A 353 -22.24 14.28 6.91
C ALA A 353 -23.31 14.54 8.01
N GLY A 354 -23.02 14.23 9.28
CA GLY A 354 -23.99 14.33 10.39
C GLY A 354 -25.15 13.34 10.29
N LYS A 355 -24.97 12.24 9.56
CA LYS A 355 -26.01 11.24 9.22
C LYS A 355 -25.73 9.86 9.83
N TYR A 356 -24.85 9.79 10.81
CA TYR A 356 -24.53 8.53 11.46
C TYR A 356 -25.72 7.99 12.26
N ASP A 357 -26.00 6.70 12.12
CA ASP A 357 -26.96 5.92 12.89
C ASP A 357 -26.41 4.48 13.01
N THR A 358 -26.59 3.83 14.16
CA THR A 358 -26.06 2.47 14.40
C THR A 358 -26.64 1.43 13.43
N LYS A 359 -27.83 1.64 12.87
CA LYS A 359 -28.44 0.78 11.83
C LYS A 359 -27.61 0.70 10.55
N LEU A 360 -26.66 1.60 10.34
CA LEU A 360 -25.77 1.56 9.18
C LEU A 360 -24.82 0.36 9.22
N PHE A 361 -24.52 -0.21 10.39
CA PHE A 361 -23.81 -1.48 10.47
C PHE A 361 -24.60 -2.58 9.74
N ALA A 362 -25.89 -2.76 10.05
CA ALA A 362 -26.74 -3.73 9.37
C ALA A 362 -26.81 -3.51 7.85
N LYS A 363 -26.85 -2.24 7.43
CA LYS A 363 -26.85 -1.89 6.00
C LYS A 363 -25.55 -2.33 5.29
N TYR A 364 -24.40 -2.21 5.95
CA TYR A 364 -23.10 -2.45 5.31
C TYR A 364 -22.60 -3.88 5.49
N THR A 365 -22.85 -4.50 6.64
CA THR A 365 -22.34 -5.85 6.98
C THR A 365 -23.41 -6.94 6.89
N GLY A 366 -24.69 -6.57 6.78
CA GLY A 366 -25.82 -7.49 6.88
C GLY A 366 -26.24 -7.84 8.32
N LYS A 367 -25.56 -7.31 9.35
CA LYS A 367 -25.85 -7.57 10.77
C LYS A 367 -25.83 -6.27 11.59
N ASP A 368 -26.75 -6.14 12.54
CA ASP A 368 -26.73 -4.99 13.47
C ASP A 368 -25.47 -5.00 14.36
N VAL A 369 -25.15 -3.83 14.94
CA VAL A 369 -23.91 -3.63 15.68
C VAL A 369 -23.80 -4.49 16.95
N ASP A 370 -24.93 -4.79 17.61
CA ASP A 370 -24.94 -5.62 18.82
C ASP A 370 -24.64 -7.08 18.47
N THR A 371 -25.23 -7.59 17.38
CA THR A 371 -24.91 -8.93 16.84
C THR A 371 -23.44 -9.03 16.44
N LEU A 372 -22.92 -8.04 15.72
CA LEU A 372 -21.49 -8.01 15.35
C LEU A 372 -20.58 -7.98 16.58
N TRP A 373 -20.93 -7.20 17.60
CA TRP A 373 -20.16 -7.12 18.83
C TRP A 373 -20.14 -8.45 19.58
N ALA A 374 -21.28 -9.14 19.67
CA ALA A 374 -21.36 -10.44 20.31
C ALA A 374 -20.47 -11.48 19.61
N GLU A 375 -20.46 -11.50 18.27
CA GLU A 375 -19.60 -12.37 17.47
C GLU A 375 -18.12 -12.02 17.61
N PHE A 376 -17.78 -10.73 17.59
CA PHE A 376 -16.43 -10.26 17.87
C PHE A 376 -15.91 -10.74 19.23
N ILE A 377 -16.74 -10.62 20.28
CA ILE A 377 -16.39 -11.09 21.62
C ILE A 377 -16.22 -12.61 21.66
N GLN A 378 -17.00 -13.36 20.87
CA GLN A 378 -16.81 -14.80 20.75
C GLN A 378 -15.45 -15.12 20.11
N ASP A 379 -15.15 -14.55 18.94
CA ASP A 379 -13.88 -14.78 18.26
C ASP A 379 -12.68 -14.34 19.10
N TYR A 380 -12.80 -13.20 19.80
CA TYR A 380 -11.73 -12.69 20.67
C TYR A 380 -11.46 -13.61 21.86
N LYS A 381 -12.47 -14.32 22.37
CA LYS A 381 -12.27 -15.36 23.42
C LYS A 381 -11.56 -16.59 22.87
N GLU A 382 -11.82 -16.93 21.61
CA GLU A 382 -11.24 -18.11 20.97
C GLU A 382 -9.76 -17.89 20.59
N ASP A 383 -9.44 -16.74 19.99
CA ASP A 383 -8.08 -16.41 19.53
C ASP A 383 -7.79 -14.90 19.57
N PRO A 384 -7.50 -14.32 20.77
CA PRO A 384 -7.29 -12.89 20.92
C PRO A 384 -6.04 -12.38 20.19
N ASP A 385 -5.02 -13.23 20.03
CA ASP A 385 -3.73 -12.85 19.42
C ASP A 385 -3.84 -12.73 17.89
N HIS A 386 -4.80 -13.43 17.26
CA HIS A 386 -5.00 -13.41 15.80
C HIS A 386 -6.32 -12.78 15.37
N ILE A 387 -7.01 -12.05 16.26
CA ILE A 387 -8.32 -11.46 15.99
C ILE A 387 -8.36 -10.52 14.76
N LEU A 388 -7.22 -9.90 14.42
CA LEU A 388 -7.06 -9.04 13.24
C LEU A 388 -6.22 -9.69 12.13
N THR A 389 -5.82 -10.95 12.28
CA THR A 389 -5.06 -11.65 11.26
C THR A 389 -6.03 -12.22 10.22
N PRO A 390 -5.89 -11.87 8.93
CA PRO A 390 -6.69 -12.48 7.89
C PRO A 390 -6.54 -14.00 7.90
N VAL A 391 -7.67 -14.71 7.89
CA VAL A 391 -7.64 -16.16 7.73
C VAL A 391 -7.13 -16.46 6.32
N LEU A 392 -5.87 -16.88 6.21
CA LEU A 392 -5.31 -17.33 4.95
C LEU A 392 -6.09 -18.54 4.47
N ALA A 393 -6.65 -18.44 3.26
CA ALA A 393 -7.34 -19.56 2.64
C ALA A 393 -6.40 -20.78 2.62
N PRO A 394 -6.91 -22.02 2.80
CA PRO A 394 -6.05 -23.20 2.93
C PRO A 394 -5.00 -23.39 1.82
N ALA A 395 -5.30 -22.94 0.59
CA ALA A 395 -4.38 -22.98 -0.54
C ALA A 395 -3.26 -21.91 -0.50
N ASP A 396 -3.47 -20.80 0.23
CA ASP A 396 -2.51 -19.68 0.37
C ASP A 396 -1.60 -19.83 1.58
N ARG A 397 -1.83 -20.85 2.43
CA ARG A 397 -1.00 -21.12 3.60
C ARG A 397 0.41 -21.54 3.15
N PRO A 398 1.48 -20.88 3.64
CA PRO A 398 2.85 -21.27 3.32
C PRO A 398 3.09 -22.77 3.56
N ARG A 399 3.66 -23.46 2.57
CA ARG A 399 3.89 -24.91 2.61
C ARG A 399 5.34 -25.23 2.28
N VAL A 400 5.98 -25.98 3.15
CA VAL A 400 7.30 -26.56 2.89
C VAL A 400 7.10 -27.88 2.14
N LEU A 401 7.71 -27.97 0.95
CA LEU A 401 7.69 -29.21 0.15
C LEU A 401 8.29 -30.37 0.94
N PRO A 402 7.73 -31.59 0.85
CA PRO A 402 8.30 -32.78 1.49
C PRO A 402 9.74 -33.04 0.99
N SER A 403 10.61 -33.51 1.88
CA SER A 403 11.90 -34.08 1.48
C SER A 403 11.70 -35.55 1.11
N VAL A 404 12.36 -36.00 0.04
CA VAL A 404 12.18 -37.33 -0.53
C VAL A 404 13.52 -38.05 -0.58
N LYS A 405 13.54 -39.34 -0.22
CA LYS A 405 14.70 -40.21 -0.41
C LYS A 405 14.80 -40.59 -1.88
N ALA A 406 15.95 -40.33 -2.51
CA ALA A 406 16.21 -40.75 -3.89
C ALA A 406 15.93 -42.24 -4.10
N GLY A 407 15.24 -42.56 -5.20
CA GLY A 407 14.84 -43.92 -5.56
C GLY A 407 13.62 -44.46 -4.80
N SER A 408 12.97 -43.67 -3.93
CA SER A 408 11.74 -44.08 -3.23
C SER A 408 10.45 -43.80 -3.99
N SER A 409 10.56 -43.20 -5.18
CA SER A 409 9.40 -42.80 -5.99
C SER A 409 8.64 -44.01 -6.51
N VAL A 410 7.32 -43.97 -6.36
CA VAL A 410 6.37 -44.92 -6.93
C VAL A 410 5.41 -44.14 -7.82
N PRO A 411 5.70 -43.99 -9.12
CA PRO A 411 4.80 -43.39 -10.09
C PRO A 411 3.48 -44.17 -10.16
N VAL A 412 2.37 -43.45 -10.19
CA VAL A 412 1.03 -44.00 -10.31
C VAL A 412 0.72 -44.23 -11.79
N PRO A 413 0.25 -45.43 -12.19
CA PRO A 413 -0.13 -45.69 -13.58
C PRO A 413 -1.41 -44.94 -13.93
N LEU A 414 -1.34 -44.03 -14.91
CA LEU A 414 -2.46 -43.16 -15.30
C LEU A 414 -2.98 -43.42 -16.72
N SER A 415 -2.33 -44.28 -17.49
CA SER A 415 -2.64 -44.53 -18.91
C SER A 415 -4.12 -44.80 -19.20
N ALA A 416 -4.81 -45.56 -18.35
CA ALA A 416 -6.23 -45.88 -18.50
C ALA A 416 -7.17 -44.71 -18.16
N LEU A 417 -6.68 -43.67 -17.50
CA LEU A 417 -7.44 -42.51 -17.04
C LEU A 417 -7.23 -41.28 -17.93
N PHE A 418 -6.19 -41.25 -18.76
CA PHE A 418 -5.94 -40.10 -19.63
C PHE A 418 -7.13 -39.85 -20.55
N ASP A 419 -7.50 -38.58 -20.66
CA ASP A 419 -8.67 -38.11 -21.40
C ASP A 419 -8.31 -37.15 -22.55
N THR A 420 -7.10 -36.61 -22.53
CA THR A 420 -6.63 -35.55 -23.43
C THR A 420 -5.30 -35.94 -24.08
N ALA A 421 -5.15 -35.68 -25.38
CA ALA A 421 -3.86 -35.65 -26.06
C ALA A 421 -3.28 -34.24 -25.92
N GLY A 422 -2.30 -34.06 -25.03
CA GLY A 422 -1.71 -32.76 -24.72
C GLY A 422 -0.19 -32.68 -24.91
N ILE A 423 0.44 -33.76 -25.37
CA ILE A 423 1.87 -33.80 -25.68
C ILE A 423 2.05 -34.27 -27.14
N TYR A 424 2.74 -33.47 -27.95
CA TYR A 424 2.95 -33.77 -29.37
C TYR A 424 4.42 -33.65 -29.75
N ASN A 425 4.84 -34.40 -30.77
CA ASN A 425 6.09 -34.11 -31.47
C ASN A 425 6.00 -32.75 -32.16
N ASP A 426 7.13 -32.08 -32.24
CA ASP A 426 7.27 -30.85 -33.00
C ASP A 426 6.93 -31.08 -34.48
N GLY A 427 6.22 -30.14 -35.10
CA GLY A 427 5.85 -30.19 -36.52
C GLY A 427 4.62 -31.03 -36.85
N LEU A 428 4.00 -31.72 -35.89
CA LEU A 428 2.74 -32.42 -36.11
C LEU A 428 1.55 -31.46 -36.06
N THR A 429 0.60 -31.66 -36.97
CA THR A 429 -0.71 -31.01 -36.93
C THR A 429 -1.69 -31.82 -36.09
N PHE A 430 -2.64 -31.15 -35.44
CA PHE A 430 -3.69 -31.76 -34.62
C PHE A 430 -4.96 -30.89 -34.62
N GLY A 431 -6.06 -31.40 -34.05
CA GLY A 431 -7.34 -30.72 -34.08
C GLY A 431 -7.36 -29.42 -33.26
N GLU A 432 -8.22 -28.49 -33.67
CA GLU A 432 -8.38 -27.19 -33.00
C GLU A 432 -8.92 -27.27 -31.56
N LYS A 433 -9.51 -28.41 -31.20
CA LYS A 433 -10.02 -28.72 -29.85
C LYS A 433 -9.14 -29.72 -29.10
N ASP A 434 -8.04 -30.15 -29.72
CA ASP A 434 -7.05 -31.01 -29.10
C ASP A 434 -5.98 -30.15 -28.40
N GLY A 435 -4.96 -30.80 -27.85
CA GLY A 435 -3.87 -30.14 -27.14
C GLY A 435 -4.07 -30.07 -25.64
N PHE A 436 -3.03 -29.61 -24.95
CA PHE A 436 -3.04 -29.47 -23.49
C PHE A 436 -4.11 -28.47 -23.05
N ASP A 437 -4.33 -27.38 -23.78
CA ASP A 437 -5.38 -26.39 -23.47
C ASP A 437 -6.75 -26.71 -24.05
N ALA A 438 -6.90 -27.80 -24.82
CA ALA A 438 -8.10 -28.08 -25.62
C ALA A 438 -8.50 -26.93 -26.56
N GLY A 439 -7.52 -26.09 -26.94
CA GLY A 439 -7.66 -24.93 -27.83
C GLY A 439 -6.58 -24.91 -28.91
N GLY A 440 -5.98 -26.06 -29.21
CA GLY A 440 -5.00 -26.19 -30.28
C GLY A 440 -3.57 -25.87 -29.87
N ALA A 441 -3.23 -25.90 -28.57
CA ALA A 441 -1.85 -25.81 -28.14
C ALA A 441 -1.44 -26.92 -27.14
N ALA A 442 -0.21 -27.42 -27.26
CA ALA A 442 0.26 -28.61 -26.57
C ALA A 442 1.72 -28.51 -26.12
N TYR A 443 2.11 -29.35 -25.15
CA TYR A 443 3.52 -29.51 -24.80
C TYR A 443 4.29 -30.24 -25.90
N SER A 444 5.59 -29.93 -26.00
CA SER A 444 6.51 -30.65 -26.89
C SER A 444 7.05 -31.90 -26.22
N GLU A 445 6.84 -33.06 -26.85
CA GLU A 445 7.40 -34.35 -26.41
C GLU A 445 8.94 -34.29 -26.32
N LYS A 446 9.57 -33.57 -27.26
CA LYS A 446 11.02 -33.37 -27.31
C LYS A 446 11.55 -32.59 -26.11
N LEU A 447 10.83 -31.58 -25.65
CA LEU A 447 11.23 -30.76 -24.51
C LEU A 447 10.89 -31.42 -23.16
N LEU A 448 9.74 -32.09 -23.08
CA LEU A 448 9.22 -32.64 -21.83
C LEU A 448 9.80 -34.04 -21.52
N GLY A 449 10.00 -34.87 -22.54
CA GLY A 449 10.45 -36.26 -22.38
C GLY A 449 9.37 -37.18 -21.81
N LYS A 450 9.76 -38.43 -21.51
CA LYS A 450 8.89 -39.48 -20.94
C LYS A 450 9.04 -39.65 -19.42
N THR A 451 10.11 -39.12 -18.86
CA THR A 451 10.40 -39.19 -17.43
C THR A 451 10.98 -37.86 -16.98
N LEU A 452 10.54 -37.35 -15.84
CA LEU A 452 11.06 -36.15 -15.23
C LEU A 452 11.42 -36.42 -13.77
N THR A 453 12.67 -36.15 -13.40
CA THR A 453 13.12 -36.28 -12.00
C THR A 453 13.46 -34.92 -11.43
N VAL A 454 12.77 -34.53 -10.35
CA VAL A 454 12.91 -33.19 -9.75
C VAL A 454 12.70 -33.23 -8.22
N SER A 455 13.69 -32.73 -7.47
CA SER A 455 13.88 -32.98 -6.01
C SER A 455 13.68 -34.44 -5.61
N ASP A 456 14.42 -35.33 -6.28
CA ASP A 456 14.44 -36.76 -5.96
C ASP A 456 13.09 -37.49 -6.16
N VAL A 457 12.10 -36.82 -6.76
CA VAL A 457 10.83 -37.39 -7.19
C VAL A 457 10.88 -37.69 -8.68
N GLU A 458 10.71 -38.95 -9.05
CA GLU A 458 10.55 -39.40 -10.43
C GLU A 458 9.06 -39.37 -10.81
N PHE A 459 8.75 -38.66 -11.89
CA PHE A 459 7.46 -38.72 -12.57
C PHE A 459 7.61 -39.47 -13.88
N ARG A 460 6.69 -40.40 -14.13
CA ARG A 460 6.52 -41.02 -15.45
C ARG A 460 5.40 -40.30 -16.18
N ILE A 461 5.73 -39.81 -17.36
CA ILE A 461 4.80 -39.14 -18.26
C ILE A 461 4.38 -40.20 -19.28
N GLU A 462 3.37 -40.96 -18.87
CA GLU A 462 2.85 -42.11 -19.62
C GLU A 462 1.95 -41.62 -20.79
N GLY A 463 1.69 -42.49 -21.77
CA GLY A 463 0.79 -42.21 -22.90
C GLY A 463 1.43 -42.40 -24.28
N ASP A 464 0.60 -42.69 -25.27
CA ASP A 464 0.98 -43.12 -26.63
C ASP A 464 0.57 -42.11 -27.72
N ARG A 465 0.48 -40.82 -27.36
CA ARG A 465 -0.03 -39.69 -28.18
C ARG A 465 -1.53 -39.74 -28.49
N ALA A 466 -2.23 -40.86 -28.25
CA ALA A 466 -3.69 -40.88 -28.35
C ALA A 466 -4.33 -40.15 -27.15
N LYS A 467 -3.83 -40.40 -25.94
CA LYS A 467 -4.13 -39.66 -24.70
C LYS A 467 -2.95 -39.77 -23.71
N ASP A 468 -2.52 -38.66 -23.14
CA ASP A 468 -1.35 -38.55 -22.26
C ASP A 468 -1.50 -37.52 -21.13
N VAL A 469 -2.70 -36.93 -21.02
CA VAL A 469 -3.04 -35.94 -19.99
C VAL A 469 -4.35 -36.33 -19.33
N LEU A 470 -4.40 -36.19 -18.01
CA LEU A 470 -5.59 -36.37 -17.18
C LEU A 470 -6.16 -35.01 -16.80
N SER A 471 -7.32 -34.65 -17.34
CA SER A 471 -8.06 -33.46 -16.89
C SER A 471 -8.82 -33.77 -15.60
N CYS A 472 -8.77 -32.89 -14.61
CA CYS A 472 -9.47 -33.07 -13.34
C CYS A 472 -10.98 -32.86 -13.51
N ARG A 473 -11.81 -33.89 -13.28
CA ARG A 473 -13.28 -33.83 -13.40
C ARG A 473 -13.98 -34.49 -12.20
N GLY A 474 -13.39 -34.35 -11.01
CA GLY A 474 -13.83 -35.11 -9.83
C GLY A 474 -13.43 -36.59 -9.86
N ASN A 475 -12.52 -36.99 -10.77
CA ASN A 475 -12.13 -38.38 -10.93
C ASN A 475 -11.47 -38.93 -9.65
N VAL A 476 -11.73 -40.21 -9.37
CA VAL A 476 -11.03 -40.94 -8.31
C VAL A 476 -9.91 -41.77 -8.94
N VAL A 477 -8.67 -41.45 -8.58
CA VAL A 477 -7.47 -42.17 -9.03
C VAL A 477 -7.05 -43.16 -7.96
N ALA A 478 -6.98 -44.44 -8.30
CA ALA A 478 -6.43 -45.46 -7.41
C ALA A 478 -4.93 -45.21 -7.19
N LEU A 479 -4.49 -45.28 -5.94
CA LEU A 479 -3.08 -45.12 -5.57
C LEU A 479 -2.49 -46.49 -5.22
N PRO A 480 -1.21 -46.76 -5.56
CA PRO A 480 -0.50 -47.93 -5.05
C PRO A 480 -0.65 -48.02 -3.53
N THR A 481 -1.22 -49.14 -3.06
CA THR A 481 -1.54 -49.30 -1.64
C THR A 481 -0.26 -49.44 -0.82
N GLY A 482 -0.11 -48.60 0.19
CA GLY A 482 1.06 -48.62 1.07
C GLY A 482 1.12 -47.40 1.98
N ASN A 483 2.12 -47.38 2.84
CA ASN A 483 2.44 -46.23 3.70
C ASN A 483 3.48 -45.36 2.99
N TYR A 484 3.13 -44.10 2.76
CA TYR A 484 3.98 -43.13 2.08
C TYR A 484 4.03 -41.84 2.90
N LYS A 485 5.16 -41.14 2.86
CA LYS A 485 5.29 -39.82 3.52
C LYS A 485 4.79 -38.67 2.67
N SER A 486 4.68 -38.86 1.35
CA SER A 486 4.31 -37.78 0.44
C SER A 486 3.60 -38.23 -0.83
N LEU A 487 2.74 -37.34 -1.32
CA LEU A 487 2.08 -37.39 -2.62
C LEU A 487 2.58 -36.21 -3.46
N TRP A 488 2.86 -36.48 -4.72
CA TRP A 488 3.36 -35.51 -5.66
C TRP A 488 2.54 -35.50 -6.93
N LEU A 489 2.21 -34.30 -7.42
CA LEU A 489 1.51 -34.10 -8.69
C LEU A 489 2.44 -33.39 -9.68
N LEU A 490 2.35 -33.75 -10.95
CA LEU A 490 2.97 -33.06 -12.08
C LEU A 490 1.86 -32.54 -12.98
N GLY A 491 1.84 -31.24 -13.27
CA GLY A 491 0.77 -30.66 -14.07
C GLY A 491 0.82 -29.14 -14.15
N ALA A 492 -0.21 -28.57 -14.77
CA ALA A 492 -0.41 -27.13 -14.86
C ALA A 492 -1.90 -26.82 -15.06
N ALA A 493 -2.26 -25.55 -14.88
CA ALA A 493 -3.54 -25.03 -15.30
C ALA A 493 -3.49 -24.47 -16.72
N VAL A 494 -4.68 -24.35 -17.31
CA VAL A 494 -4.96 -23.61 -18.56
C VAL A 494 -6.09 -22.61 -18.33
N GLU A 495 -6.30 -21.67 -19.25
CA GLU A 495 -7.29 -20.60 -19.13
C GLU A 495 -7.13 -19.75 -17.85
N GLY A 496 -5.87 -19.53 -17.44
CA GLY A 496 -5.53 -18.76 -16.24
C GLY A 496 -5.34 -19.63 -14.99
N ASN A 497 -4.91 -18.98 -13.92
CA ASN A 497 -4.61 -19.68 -12.66
C ASN A 497 -5.91 -20.25 -12.06
N GLN A 498 -5.87 -21.49 -11.56
CA GLN A 498 -7.02 -22.15 -10.95
C GLN A 498 -6.89 -22.15 -9.44
N MET A 499 -7.75 -21.39 -8.75
CA MET A 499 -7.65 -21.11 -7.31
C MET A 499 -8.43 -22.11 -6.46
N ALA A 500 -7.95 -22.36 -5.25
CA ALA A 500 -8.62 -23.17 -4.22
C ALA A 500 -9.03 -24.57 -4.69
N GLN A 501 -8.19 -25.24 -5.48
CA GLN A 501 -8.46 -26.60 -5.96
C GLN A 501 -8.24 -27.61 -4.83
N VAL A 502 -9.19 -28.52 -4.61
CA VAL A 502 -9.12 -29.50 -3.51
C VAL A 502 -8.85 -30.89 -4.05
N PHE A 503 -7.72 -31.46 -3.64
CA PHE A 503 -7.33 -32.85 -3.87
C PHE A 503 -7.58 -33.64 -2.59
N THR A 504 -8.39 -34.70 -2.63
CA THR A 504 -8.75 -35.44 -1.40
C THR A 504 -8.13 -36.82 -1.39
N VAL A 505 -7.16 -37.03 -0.51
CA VAL A 505 -6.56 -38.36 -0.29
C VAL A 505 -7.52 -39.20 0.57
N ILE A 506 -7.71 -40.45 0.18
CA ILE A 506 -8.54 -41.42 0.88
C ILE A 506 -7.63 -42.56 1.34
N TYR A 507 -7.72 -42.90 2.62
CA TYR A 507 -6.99 -43.99 3.24
C TYR A 507 -7.82 -45.28 3.30
N THR A 508 -7.17 -46.42 3.49
CA THR A 508 -7.85 -47.73 3.54
C THR A 508 -8.77 -47.89 4.75
N ASP A 509 -8.53 -47.11 5.82
CA ASP A 509 -9.38 -47.04 7.03
C ASP A 509 -10.65 -46.19 6.82
N GLY A 510 -10.83 -45.60 5.64
CA GLY A 510 -11.96 -44.74 5.30
C GLY A 510 -11.78 -43.27 5.68
N SER A 511 -10.71 -42.91 6.38
CA SER A 511 -10.40 -41.51 6.66
C SER A 511 -9.94 -40.77 5.40
N THR A 512 -10.14 -39.46 5.38
CA THR A 512 -9.82 -38.60 4.23
C THR A 512 -8.99 -37.39 4.65
N GLU A 513 -8.09 -36.96 3.78
CA GLU A 513 -7.27 -35.75 3.94
C GLU A 513 -7.47 -34.81 2.74
N PRO A 514 -8.25 -33.72 2.88
CA PRO A 514 -8.42 -32.72 1.83
C PRO A 514 -7.21 -31.78 1.77
N ILE A 515 -6.70 -31.57 0.56
CA ILE A 515 -5.52 -30.75 0.28
C ILE A 515 -5.92 -29.64 -0.69
N ALA A 516 -6.01 -28.42 -0.17
CA ALA A 516 -6.23 -27.23 -1.00
C ALA A 516 -4.92 -26.80 -1.67
N GLN A 517 -4.97 -26.46 -2.95
CA GLN A 517 -3.84 -26.02 -3.77
C GLN A 517 -4.30 -25.02 -4.84
N ASN A 518 -3.58 -23.92 -4.99
CA ASN A 518 -3.67 -23.04 -6.15
C ASN A 518 -2.75 -23.58 -7.25
N VAL A 519 -3.22 -23.60 -8.50
CA VAL A 519 -2.50 -24.18 -9.64
C VAL A 519 -2.17 -23.08 -10.65
N SER A 520 -0.87 -22.84 -10.90
CA SER A 520 -0.46 -21.85 -11.90
C SER A 520 -0.82 -22.28 -13.31
N ASP A 521 -1.22 -21.29 -14.10
CA ASP A 521 -1.34 -21.42 -15.55
C ASP A 521 0.02 -21.71 -16.17
N TRP A 522 0.06 -22.61 -17.16
CA TRP A 522 1.28 -23.01 -17.88
C TRP A 522 2.04 -21.85 -18.53
N TYR A 523 1.42 -20.70 -18.78
CA TYR A 523 2.05 -19.49 -19.32
C TYR A 523 2.31 -18.42 -18.24
N GLN A 524 1.51 -18.37 -17.17
CA GLN A 524 1.58 -17.32 -16.11
C GLN A 524 1.96 -17.88 -14.72
N PRO A 525 3.26 -18.16 -14.46
CA PRO A 525 3.71 -18.70 -13.18
C PRO A 525 3.42 -17.76 -11.99
N GLN A 526 2.80 -18.29 -10.93
CA GLN A 526 2.50 -17.54 -9.70
C GLN A 526 3.37 -17.92 -8.50
N ARG A 527 3.94 -19.14 -8.48
CA ARG A 527 4.73 -19.68 -7.34
C ARG A 527 3.88 -19.83 -6.08
N PHE A 528 2.71 -20.43 -6.21
CA PHE A 528 1.84 -20.68 -5.07
C PHE A 528 2.52 -21.54 -3.99
N PRO A 529 2.10 -21.46 -2.72
CA PRO A 529 2.57 -22.36 -1.69
C PRO A 529 2.42 -23.84 -2.12
N GLY A 530 3.48 -24.63 -1.91
CA GLY A 530 3.49 -26.04 -2.31
C GLY A 530 3.72 -26.31 -3.80
N GLU A 531 3.87 -25.26 -4.63
CA GLU A 531 4.18 -25.36 -6.06
C GLU A 531 5.69 -25.15 -6.31
N GLY A 532 6.26 -25.96 -7.20
CA GLY A 532 7.60 -25.77 -7.74
C GLY A 532 7.60 -25.90 -9.26
N ARG A 533 8.54 -25.24 -9.95
CA ARG A 533 8.75 -25.51 -11.37
C ARG A 533 9.37 -26.89 -11.54
N ALA A 534 8.76 -27.72 -12.39
CA ALA A 534 9.24 -29.04 -12.74
C ALA A 534 10.02 -28.99 -14.06
N ALA A 535 9.46 -28.32 -15.08
CA ALA A 535 10.11 -28.14 -16.37
C ALA A 535 9.77 -26.78 -16.98
N LYS A 536 10.69 -26.27 -17.81
CA LYS A 536 10.50 -25.07 -18.65
C LYS A 536 10.56 -25.49 -20.11
N MET A 537 9.48 -25.23 -20.83
CA MET A 537 9.38 -25.38 -22.26
C MET A 537 9.79 -24.07 -22.92
N ALA A 538 10.69 -24.11 -23.90
CA ALA A 538 11.09 -22.92 -24.66
C ALA A 538 10.01 -22.45 -25.63
N TYR A 539 9.07 -23.34 -25.96
CA TYR A 539 7.92 -23.13 -26.84
C TYR A 539 6.80 -24.12 -26.48
N ARG A 540 5.59 -23.88 -26.99
CA ARG A 540 4.53 -24.88 -27.09
C ARG A 540 4.25 -25.20 -28.56
N ASN A 541 3.76 -26.40 -28.84
CA ASN A 541 3.34 -26.80 -30.17
C ASN A 541 1.94 -26.29 -30.45
N MET A 542 1.71 -25.79 -31.66
CA MET A 542 0.41 -25.29 -32.13
C MET A 542 -0.20 -26.30 -33.12
N MET A 543 -1.53 -26.30 -33.20
CA MET A 543 -2.34 -27.20 -34.04
C MET A 543 -1.97 -27.23 -35.53
N ASP A 544 -1.38 -26.15 -36.04
CA ASP A 544 -0.92 -25.99 -37.42
C ASP A 544 0.50 -26.54 -37.66
N GLY A 545 1.11 -27.16 -36.65
CA GLY A 545 2.48 -27.70 -36.69
C GLY A 545 3.55 -26.64 -36.43
N LEU A 546 3.17 -25.37 -36.23
CA LEU A 546 4.10 -24.32 -35.85
C LEU A 546 4.38 -24.35 -34.34
N GLN A 547 5.34 -23.51 -33.94
CA GLN A 547 5.73 -23.32 -32.56
C GLN A 547 5.41 -21.89 -32.14
N ASP A 548 4.91 -21.76 -30.92
CA ASP A 548 4.79 -20.48 -30.23
C ASP A 548 6.02 -20.31 -29.33
N PRO A 549 6.99 -19.42 -29.70
CA PRO A 549 8.33 -19.36 -29.10
C PRO A 549 8.36 -18.56 -27.78
N ARG A 550 7.39 -18.84 -26.90
CA ARG A 550 7.29 -18.25 -25.56
C ARG A 550 7.53 -19.32 -24.50
N PRO A 551 8.00 -18.94 -23.29
CA PRO A 551 8.22 -19.92 -22.24
C PRO A 551 6.90 -20.40 -21.65
N PHE A 552 6.75 -21.72 -21.58
CA PHE A 552 5.66 -22.40 -20.87
C PHE A 552 6.23 -23.32 -19.81
N TYR A 553 5.46 -23.67 -18.79
CA TYR A 553 5.96 -24.33 -17.59
C TYR A 553 5.07 -25.49 -17.18
N VAL A 554 5.74 -26.57 -16.77
CA VAL A 554 5.12 -27.65 -16.02
C VAL A 554 5.51 -27.48 -14.56
N TYR A 555 4.53 -27.61 -13.67
CA TYR A 555 4.73 -27.48 -12.23
C TYR A 555 4.66 -28.84 -11.56
N ARG A 556 5.26 -28.90 -10.38
CA ARG A 556 5.11 -29.99 -9.43
C ARG A 556 4.50 -29.46 -8.15
N TYR A 557 3.73 -30.31 -7.50
CA TYR A 557 3.10 -30.02 -6.22
C TYR A 557 3.43 -31.13 -5.24
N GLY A 558 3.88 -30.79 -4.04
CA GLY A 558 4.30 -31.77 -3.03
C GLY A 558 3.48 -31.66 -1.76
N PHE A 559 2.92 -32.79 -1.33
CA PHE A 559 2.02 -32.88 -0.18
C PHE A 559 2.55 -33.91 0.81
N LYS A 560 2.55 -33.55 2.10
CA LYS A 560 2.81 -34.52 3.16
C LYS A 560 1.59 -35.41 3.30
N LEU A 561 1.82 -36.68 3.63
CA LEU A 561 0.79 -37.65 3.97
C LEU A 561 1.05 -38.15 5.39
N ASP A 562 0.00 -38.63 6.07
CA ASP A 562 0.16 -39.39 7.30
C ASP A 562 0.88 -40.73 7.01
N PRO A 563 2.14 -40.91 7.46
CA PRO A 563 2.90 -42.12 7.16
C PRO A 563 2.42 -43.33 7.97
N THR A 564 1.57 -43.14 8.98
CA THR A 564 0.99 -44.23 9.77
C THR A 564 -0.20 -44.88 9.07
N LYS A 565 -0.76 -44.21 8.07
CA LYS A 565 -1.92 -44.68 7.31
C LYS A 565 -1.54 -45.23 5.95
N THR A 566 -2.33 -46.17 5.48
CA THR A 566 -2.18 -46.77 4.15
C THR A 566 -3.07 -46.04 3.15
N VAL A 567 -2.47 -45.43 2.12
CA VAL A 567 -3.22 -44.71 1.08
C VAL A 567 -4.00 -45.69 0.20
N LYS A 568 -5.16 -45.25 -0.30
CA LYS A 568 -6.02 -46.02 -1.18
C LYS A 568 -6.25 -45.32 -2.52
N SER A 569 -6.63 -44.04 -2.49
CA SER A 569 -6.96 -43.28 -3.69
C SER A 569 -6.86 -41.79 -3.45
N ILE A 570 -6.92 -41.00 -4.52
CA ILE A 570 -7.08 -39.55 -4.49
C ILE A 570 -8.29 -39.15 -5.34
N THR A 571 -9.14 -38.29 -4.81
CA THR A 571 -10.19 -37.61 -5.59
C THR A 571 -9.63 -36.28 -6.08
N LEU A 572 -9.67 -36.08 -7.39
CA LEU A 572 -9.24 -34.85 -8.05
C LEU A 572 -10.30 -33.74 -7.91
N PRO A 573 -9.94 -32.46 -8.06
CA PRO A 573 -10.93 -31.39 -8.14
C PRO A 573 -11.85 -31.56 -9.36
N ASP A 574 -13.06 -31.02 -9.29
CA ASP A 574 -13.97 -30.96 -10.44
C ASP A 574 -13.72 -29.68 -11.25
N ASN A 575 -12.60 -29.66 -11.97
CA ASN A 575 -12.17 -28.52 -12.78
C ASN A 575 -11.24 -28.97 -13.91
N GLN A 576 -11.79 -29.09 -15.12
CA GLN A 576 -11.07 -29.61 -16.29
C GLN A 576 -9.88 -28.73 -16.73
N ASN A 577 -9.82 -27.49 -16.25
CA ASN A 577 -8.72 -26.58 -16.54
C ASN A 577 -7.48 -26.90 -15.69
N VAL A 578 -7.60 -27.77 -14.68
CA VAL A 578 -6.46 -28.38 -13.98
C VAL A 578 -6.12 -29.69 -14.66
N LYS A 579 -4.89 -29.80 -15.16
CA LYS A 579 -4.44 -30.95 -15.96
C LYS A 579 -3.18 -31.57 -15.37
N LEU A 580 -3.22 -32.89 -15.20
CA LEU A 580 -2.14 -33.68 -14.63
C LEU A 580 -1.45 -34.51 -15.71
N LEU A 581 -0.12 -34.49 -15.68
CA LEU A 581 0.79 -35.28 -16.50
C LEU A 581 1.31 -36.51 -15.74
N GLY A 582 1.23 -36.49 -14.40
CA GLY A 582 1.73 -37.57 -13.56
C GLY A 582 1.35 -37.40 -12.09
N ILE A 583 1.28 -38.52 -11.39
CA ILE A 583 1.12 -38.60 -9.93
C ILE A 583 2.17 -39.57 -9.41
N THR A 584 2.85 -39.23 -8.32
CA THR A 584 3.90 -40.06 -7.70
C THR A 584 3.75 -40.08 -6.19
N LEU A 585 3.93 -41.25 -5.56
CA LEU A 585 4.08 -41.40 -4.11
C LEU A 585 5.56 -41.54 -3.76
N ALA A 586 5.99 -41.03 -2.59
CA ALA A 586 7.41 -41.10 -2.18
C ALA A 586 7.64 -41.08 -0.66
N ASN A 587 8.85 -41.48 -0.22
CA ASN A 587 9.21 -41.71 1.19
C ASN A 587 10.51 -41.04 1.66
#